data_AF-A0A7D5N4A2-F1
#
_entry.id   AF-A0A7D5N4A2-F1
#
_cell.length_a   1.000
_cell.length_b   1.000
_cell.length_c   1.000
_cell.angle_alpha   90.00
_cell.angle_beta   90.00
_cell.angle_gamma   90.00
#
_symmetry.space_group_name_H-M   'P 1'
#
loop_
_entity.id
_entity.type
_entity.pdbx_description
1 polymer ?
#
loop_
_entity_poly.entity_id
_entity_poly.type
_entity_poly.pdbx_seq_one_letter_code
_entity_poly.pdbx_strand_id
1 'polypeptide(L)'
;MMTSGRIKVIIPEKPTSAFRPEQVGTDYLCILYCDRRIEQLDLKLRAIEKSQGTFMERLKTVFADELVPDEEIQYELNTMKAEVTEGHGRIIPIILAAEVI
;
A
#
# COMPACT_ATOMS: atom_id res chain seq x y z
N MET A 1 -1.79 -4.14 25.71
CA MET A 1 -3.16 -3.93 25.18
C MET A 1 -3.06 -3.14 23.89
N MET A 2 -3.25 -3.78 22.73
CA MET A 2 -3.35 -3.05 21.46
C MET A 2 -4.82 -2.67 21.26
N THR A 3 -5.12 -1.39 21.26
CA THR A 3 -6.43 -0.86 20.88
C THR A 3 -6.68 -1.17 19.41
N SER A 4 -7.56 -2.12 19.12
CA SER A 4 -8.07 -2.36 17.77
C SER A 4 -8.82 -1.11 17.31
N GLY A 5 -8.16 -0.27 16.52
CA GLY A 5 -8.76 0.87 15.86
C GLY A 5 -9.35 0.44 14.52
N ARG A 6 -10.61 0.80 14.25
CA ARG A 6 -11.17 0.65 12.90
C ARG A 6 -10.56 1.73 12.01
N ILE A 7 -9.70 1.34 11.08
CA ILE A 7 -9.13 2.25 10.07
C ILE A 7 -10.08 2.28 8.88
N LYS A 8 -10.51 3.49 8.49
CA LYS A 8 -11.33 3.72 7.31
C LYS A 8 -10.52 4.55 6.31
N VAL A 9 -10.21 3.96 5.16
CA VAL A 9 -9.67 4.70 4.01
C VAL A 9 -10.88 5.29 3.27
N ILE A 10 -10.92 6.62 3.12
CA ILE A 10 -11.98 7.32 2.39
C ILE A 10 -11.38 7.86 1.11
N ILE A 11 -11.78 7.28 -0.02
CA ILE A 11 -11.54 7.87 -1.34
C ILE A 11 -12.69 8.85 -1.58
N PRO A 12 -12.43 10.15 -1.76
CA PRO A 12 -13.49 11.13 -1.93
C PRO A 12 -14.24 10.88 -3.25
N GLU A 13 -15.58 10.84 -3.18
CA GLU A 13 -16.48 10.63 -4.34
C GLU A 13 -16.44 11.78 -5.36
N LYS A 14 -15.93 12.95 -4.96
CA LYS A 14 -15.76 14.11 -5.81
C LYS A 14 -14.28 14.48 -5.86
N PRO A 15 -13.74 14.93 -7.02
CA PRO A 15 -12.37 15.40 -7.12
C PRO A 15 -12.15 16.56 -6.16
N THR A 16 -11.53 16.26 -5.01
CA THR A 16 -10.98 17.29 -4.12
C THR A 16 -9.60 17.67 -4.64
N SER A 17 -9.03 18.77 -4.16
CA SER A 17 -7.66 19.16 -4.51
C SER A 17 -6.61 18.08 -4.20
N ALA A 18 -6.95 17.09 -3.37
CA ALA A 18 -6.05 16.00 -2.97
C ALA A 18 -5.99 14.84 -3.98
N PHE A 19 -6.98 14.69 -4.86
CA PHE A 19 -7.01 13.63 -5.87
C PHE A 19 -7.73 14.14 -7.13
N ARG A 20 -7.02 14.98 -7.88
CA ARG A 20 -7.46 15.48 -9.18
C ARG A 20 -6.56 14.87 -10.25
N PRO A 21 -7.08 13.95 -11.05
CA PRO A 21 -6.37 13.47 -12.23
C PRO A 21 -6.18 14.64 -13.19
N GLU A 22 -4.93 14.92 -13.56
CA GLU A 22 -4.57 16.05 -14.45
C GLU A 22 -4.77 15.71 -15.93
N GLN A 23 -4.92 14.43 -16.26
CA GLN A 23 -5.01 13.92 -17.63
C GLN A 23 -5.89 12.67 -17.71
N VAL A 24 -6.39 12.37 -18.91
CA VAL A 24 -7.06 11.10 -19.23
C VAL A 24 -6.06 9.96 -19.09
N GLY A 25 -6.46 8.86 -18.45
CA GLY A 25 -5.60 7.71 -18.20
C GLY A 25 -5.88 7.00 -16.89
N THR A 26 -4.97 6.09 -16.52
CA THR A 26 -5.01 5.33 -15.27
C THR A 26 -3.91 5.81 -14.34
N ASP A 27 -4.29 6.39 -13.21
CA ASP A 27 -3.38 6.69 -12.11
C ASP A 27 -3.30 5.50 -11.16
N TYR A 28 -2.08 5.14 -10.75
CA TYR A 28 -1.85 4.08 -9.77
C TYR A 28 -1.34 4.70 -8.47
N LEU A 29 -2.13 4.57 -7.40
CA LEU A 29 -1.73 4.96 -6.05
C LEU A 29 -1.35 3.72 -5.26
N CYS A 30 -0.15 3.70 -4.69
CA CYS A 30 0.24 2.68 -3.72
C CYS A 30 0.14 3.25 -2.30
N ILE A 31 -0.67 2.59 -1.46
CA ILE A 31 -0.81 2.89 -0.04
C ILE A 31 -0.12 1.77 0.74
N LEU A 32 0.87 2.14 1.56
CA LEU A 32 1.51 1.20 2.48
C LEU A 32 0.75 1.19 3.80
N TYR A 33 -0.07 0.15 4.02
CA TYR A 33 -0.80 -0.04 5.25
C TYR A 33 0.04 -0.85 6.25
N CYS A 34 0.14 -0.36 7.49
CA CYS A 34 0.82 -1.05 8.58
C CYS A 34 0.18 -0.67 9.92
N ASP A 35 0.16 -1.58 10.88
CA ASP A 35 -0.37 -1.35 12.23
C ASP A 35 0.57 -0.50 13.11
N ARG A 36 1.81 -0.31 12.67
CA ARG A 36 2.87 0.41 13.39
C ARG A 36 3.66 1.30 12.43
N ARG A 37 4.46 2.20 13.01
CA ARG A 37 5.36 3.05 12.23
C ARG A 37 6.34 2.20 11.42
N ILE A 38 6.47 2.53 10.14
CA ILE A 38 7.55 2.02 9.29
C ILE A 38 8.83 2.77 9.67
N GLU A 39 9.80 2.03 10.19
CA GLU A 39 11.11 2.59 10.53
C GLU A 39 11.89 2.93 9.26
N GLN A 40 12.65 4.04 9.31
CA GLN A 40 13.52 4.49 8.21
C GLN A 40 12.79 4.68 6.86
N LEU A 41 11.50 5.08 6.90
CA LEU A 41 10.66 5.21 5.70
C LEU A 41 11.32 6.05 4.60
N ASP A 42 11.92 7.20 4.92
CA ASP A 42 12.58 8.06 3.91
C ASP A 42 13.73 7.36 3.19
N LEU A 43 14.51 6.53 3.91
CA LEU A 43 15.60 5.75 3.32
C LEU A 43 15.05 4.65 2.41
N LYS A 44 13.98 3.99 2.83
CA LYS A 44 13.28 2.97 2.03
C LYS A 44 12.71 3.58 0.74
N LEU A 45 12.03 4.72 0.82
CA LEU A 45 11.48 5.40 -0.36
C LEU A 45 12.59 5.76 -1.37
N ARG A 46 13.71 6.31 -0.90
CA ARG A 46 14.88 6.58 -1.76
C ARG A 46 15.50 5.30 -2.36
N ALA A 47 15.46 4.19 -1.64
CA ALA A 47 15.93 2.91 -2.16
C ALA A 47 15.01 2.38 -3.28
N ILE A 48 13.70 2.54 -3.14
CA ILE A 48 12.72 2.18 -4.18
C ILE A 48 13.00 2.98 -5.45
N GLU A 49 13.21 4.29 -5.34
CA GLU A 49 13.51 5.17 -6.48
C GLU A 49 14.79 4.80 -7.22
N LYS A 50 15.79 4.25 -6.52
CA LYS A 50 17.09 3.86 -7.10
C LYS A 50 17.15 2.43 -7.61
N SER A 51 16.27 1.57 -7.13
CA SER A 51 16.22 0.16 -7.51
C SER A 51 15.70 -0.03 -8.95
N GLN A 52 16.04 -1.17 -9.55
CA GLN A 52 15.66 -1.51 -10.93
C GLN A 52 14.52 -2.52 -10.94
N GLY A 53 13.79 -2.59 -12.05
CA GLY A 53 12.64 -3.48 -12.22
C GLY A 53 11.30 -2.78 -12.06
N THR A 54 10.24 -3.56 -12.05
CA THR A 54 8.85 -3.10 -11.86
C THR A 54 8.66 -2.54 -10.44
N PHE A 55 7.63 -1.70 -10.24
CA PHE A 55 7.35 -1.12 -8.93
C PHE A 55 7.20 -2.17 -7.83
N MET A 56 6.54 -3.29 -8.12
CA MET A 56 6.36 -4.38 -7.16
C MET A 56 7.66 -5.13 -6.84
N GLU A 57 8.53 -5.38 -7.82
CA GLU A 57 9.86 -5.97 -7.58
C GLU A 57 10.73 -5.06 -6.72
N ARG A 58 10.67 -3.74 -6.96
CA ARG A 58 11.37 -2.73 -6.16
C ARG A 58 10.85 -2.69 -4.72
N LEU A 59 9.53 -2.72 -4.54
CA LEU A 59 8.88 -2.83 -3.22
C LEU A 59 9.33 -4.10 -2.48
N LYS A 60 9.23 -5.26 -3.13
CA LYS A 60 9.64 -6.56 -2.57
C LYS A 60 11.10 -6.58 -2.19
N THR A 61 11.97 -5.96 -2.99
CA THR A 61 13.40 -5.87 -2.70
C THR A 61 13.69 -4.99 -1.48
N VAL A 62 13.04 -3.83 -1.37
CA VAL A 62 13.35 -2.84 -0.32
C VAL A 62 12.72 -3.19 1.02
N PHE A 63 11.48 -3.68 1.01
CA PHE A 63 10.77 -4.03 2.23
C PHE A 63 10.95 -5.49 2.62
N ALA A 64 11.36 -6.36 1.68
CA ALA A 64 11.70 -7.75 1.94
C ALA A 64 10.70 -8.43 2.89
N ASP A 65 11.19 -8.96 4.00
CA ASP A 65 10.43 -9.70 5.01
C ASP A 65 9.46 -8.82 5.81
N GLU A 66 9.47 -7.49 5.61
CA GLU A 66 8.49 -6.58 6.21
C GLU A 66 7.18 -6.52 5.42
N LEU A 67 7.13 -7.01 4.17
CA LEU A 67 5.87 -7.11 3.42
C LEU A 67 5.10 -8.37 3.82
N VAL A 68 3.79 -8.21 4.00
CA VAL A 68 2.88 -9.36 4.06
C VAL A 68 2.96 -10.10 2.72
N PRO A 69 3.18 -11.43 2.71
CA PRO A 69 3.16 -12.23 1.49
C PRO A 69 1.84 -12.08 0.74
N ASP A 70 1.89 -12.00 -0.60
CA ASP A 70 0.69 -11.79 -1.43
C ASP A 70 -0.39 -12.88 -1.19
N GLU A 71 0.04 -14.09 -0.88
CA GLU A 71 -0.80 -15.25 -0.56
C GLU A 71 -1.54 -15.17 0.79
N GLU A 72 -1.09 -14.28 1.70
CA GLU A 72 -1.76 -14.00 2.97
C GLU A 72 -2.78 -12.83 2.84
N ILE A 73 -2.88 -12.20 1.66
CA ILE A 73 -3.81 -11.09 1.40
C ILE A 73 -5.03 -11.60 0.61
N GLN A 74 -6.20 -11.54 1.22
CA GLN A 74 -7.47 -11.94 0.65
C GLN A 74 -8.28 -10.72 0.20
N TYR A 75 -8.65 -10.70 -1.08
CA TYR A 75 -9.49 -9.66 -1.67
C TYR A 75 -10.92 -10.19 -1.87
N GLU A 76 -11.89 -9.54 -1.21
CA GLU A 76 -13.33 -9.78 -1.37
C GLU A 76 -14.01 -8.51 -1.92
N LEU A 77 -15.24 -8.63 -2.42
CA LEU A 77 -15.98 -7.57 -3.14
C LEU A 77 -15.96 -6.19 -2.45
N ASN A 78 -15.91 -6.14 -1.12
CA ASN A 78 -15.92 -4.89 -0.34
C ASN A 78 -14.88 -4.87 0.79
N THR A 79 -14.01 -5.88 0.88
CA THR A 79 -13.07 -6.00 1.99
C THR A 79 -11.76 -6.59 1.52
N MET A 80 -10.67 -5.98 1.97
CA MET A 80 -9.35 -6.60 1.95
C MET A 80 -9.07 -7.11 3.36
N LYS A 81 -8.66 -8.37 3.47
CA LYS A 81 -8.29 -9.01 4.74
C LYS A 81 -6.88 -9.56 4.61
N ALA A 82 -6.10 -9.45 5.66
CA ALA A 82 -4.83 -10.15 5.79
C ALA A 82 -4.70 -10.62 7.23
N GLU A 83 -4.34 -11.88 7.40
CA GLU A 83 -4.05 -12.46 8.71
C GLU A 83 -2.54 -12.62 8.83
N VAL A 84 -1.92 -11.71 9.58
CA VAL A 84 -0.47 -11.71 9.76
C VAL A 84 -0.14 -12.41 11.06
N THR A 85 0.63 -13.48 10.98
CA THR A 85 1.18 -14.18 12.15
C THR A 85 2.38 -13.42 12.70
N GLU A 86 2.61 -13.49 14.01
CA GLU A 86 3.74 -12.80 14.65
C GLU A 86 5.08 -13.30 14.05
N GLY A 87 5.83 -12.40 13.42
CA GLY A 87 7.09 -12.72 12.72
C GLY A 87 6.99 -12.78 11.19
N HIS A 88 5.78 -12.70 10.62
CA HIS A 88 5.59 -12.50 9.18
C HIS A 88 5.40 -11.00 8.91
N GLY A 89 5.75 -10.55 7.70
CA GLY A 89 5.79 -9.13 7.34
C GLY A 89 4.50 -8.39 7.70
N ARG A 90 4.60 -7.08 7.96
CA ARG A 90 3.53 -6.28 8.60
C ARG A 90 2.99 -5.16 7.71
N ILE A 91 3.57 -5.00 6.52
CA ILE A 91 3.27 -3.92 5.58
C ILE A 91 2.50 -4.53 4.42
N ILE A 92 1.30 -4.01 4.18
CA ILE A 92 0.45 -4.42 3.07
C ILE A 92 0.47 -3.31 2.01
N PRO A 93 1.02 -3.55 0.81
CA PRO A 93 0.93 -2.61 -0.29
C PRO A 93 -0.45 -2.72 -0.94
N ILE A 94 -1.26 -1.67 -0.82
CA ILE A 94 -2.58 -1.58 -1.47
C ILE A 94 -2.40 -0.73 -2.73
N ILE A 95 -2.61 -1.33 -3.91
CA ILE A 95 -2.59 -0.59 -5.18
C ILE A 95 -4.01 -0.24 -5.57
N LEU A 96 -4.28 1.04 -5.73
CA LEU A 96 -5.53 1.57 -6.26
C LEU A 96 -5.27 2.08 -7.68
N ALA A 97 -6.04 1.55 -8.63
CA ALA A 97 -6.13 2.12 -9.97
C ALA A 97 -7.30 3.10 -9.99
N ALA A 98 -7.03 4.35 -10.36
CA ALA A 98 -8.03 5.36 -10.61
C ALA A 98 -8.04 5.66 -12.10
N GLU A 99 -9.16 5.36 -12.76
CA GLU A 99 -9.31 5.56 -14.19
C GLU A 99 -10.15 6.80 -14.46
N VAL A 100 -9.62 7.67 -15.32
CA VAL A 100 -10.38 8.77 -15.91
C VAL A 100 -10.56 8.46 -17.39
N ILE A 101 -11.83 8.24 -17.74
CA ILE A 101 -12.30 7.90 -19.08
C ILE A 101 -12.88 9.15 -19.73
#